data_AF-A0AAP9JGE6-F1
#
_entry.id   AF-A0AAP9JGE6-F1
#
_cell.length_a   1.000
_cell.length_b   1.000
_cell.length_c   1.000
_cell.angle_alpha   90.00
_cell.angle_beta   90.00
_cell.angle_gamma   90.00
#
_symmetry.space_group_name_H-M   'P 1'
#
loop_
_entity.id
_entity.type
_entity.pdbx_description
1 polymer ?
#
loop_
_entity_poly.entity_id
_entity_poly.type
_entity_poly.pdbx_seq_one_letter_code
_entity_poly.pdbx_strand_id
1 'polypeptide(L)'
;MQSIFDTLVGFILTLLGLIVAAVTFVELAVRSALGSMGIQGPIQTILLLLLFVALIGLALRIFGRLLAVLLTAAFLVYLLHALLGIPHNIPMQHVPQDKTVSF
;
A
#
# COMPACT_ATOMS: atom_id res chain seq x y z
N MET A 1 8.70 -13.31 -11.00
CA MET A 1 8.72 -12.12 -10.12
C MET A 1 8.04 -10.90 -10.76
N GLN A 2 8.20 -10.66 -12.06
CA GLN A 2 7.59 -9.50 -12.78
C GLN A 2 6.06 -9.36 -12.61
N SER A 3 5.30 -10.44 -12.83
CA SER A 3 3.82 -10.41 -12.76
C SER A 3 3.26 -10.03 -11.38
N ILE A 4 3.95 -10.40 -10.30
CA ILE A 4 3.56 -10.00 -8.94
C ILE A 4 3.79 -8.50 -8.75
N PHE A 5 4.93 -7.99 -9.24
CA PHE A 5 5.28 -6.58 -9.17
C PHE A 5 4.30 -5.71 -9.97
N ASP A 6 3.96 -6.11 -11.20
CA ASP A 6 2.99 -5.41 -12.05
C ASP A 6 1.60 -5.36 -11.41
N THR A 7 1.17 -6.45 -10.78
CA THR A 7 -0.11 -6.51 -10.06
C THR A 7 -0.10 -5.58 -8.85
N LEU A 8 1.01 -5.53 -8.11
CA LEU A 8 1.18 -4.67 -6.93
C LEU A 8 1.15 -3.18 -7.31
N VAL A 9 1.88 -2.81 -8.36
CA VAL A 9 1.88 -1.46 -8.91
C VAL A 9 0.50 -1.08 -9.42
N GLY A 10 -0.15 -1.96 -10.20
CA GLY A 10 -1.51 -1.75 -10.69
C GLY A 10 -2.52 -1.56 -9.55
N PHE A 11 -2.42 -2.36 -8.49
CA PHE A 11 -3.26 -2.23 -7.30
C PHE A 11 -3.05 -0.89 -6.61
N ILE A 12 -1.81 -0.46 -6.37
CA ILE A 12 -1.49 0.83 -5.74
C ILE A 12 -2.04 1.99 -6.57
N LEU A 13 -1.84 1.97 -7.89
CA LEU A 13 -2.33 3.01 -8.79
C LEU A 13 -3.86 3.07 -8.81
N THR A 14 -4.52 1.92 -8.82
CA THR A 14 -5.99 1.84 -8.79
C THR A 14 -6.53 2.37 -7.46
N LEU A 15 -5.90 2.01 -6.34
CA LEU A 15 -6.24 2.48 -5.01
C LEU A 15 -6.06 4.00 -4.90
N LEU A 16 -4.94 4.52 -5.41
CA LEU A 16 -4.68 5.96 -5.46
C LEU A 16 -5.74 6.69 -6.29
N GLY A 17 -6.08 6.16 -7.46
CA GLY A 17 -7.13 6.69 -8.32
C GLY A 17 -8.50 6.70 -7.60
N LEU A 18 -8.83 5.62 -6.89
CA LEU A 18 -10.06 5.52 -6.10
C LEU A 18 -10.12 6.59 -5.00
N ILE A 19 -9.01 6.83 -4.29
CA ILE A 19 -8.93 7.86 -3.24
C ILE A 19 -9.17 9.23 -3.84
N VAL A 20 -8.45 9.56 -4.92
CA VAL A 20 -8.57 10.86 -5.59
C VAL A 20 -10.00 11.06 -6.11
N ALA A 21 -10.60 10.04 -6.72
CA ALA A 21 -11.98 10.07 -7.20
C ALA A 21 -12.99 10.28 -6.06
N ALA A 22 -12.82 9.59 -4.94
CA ALA A 22 -13.69 9.76 -3.78
C ALA A 22 -13.60 11.17 -3.20
N VAL A 23 -12.38 11.72 -3.08
CA VAL A 23 -12.16 13.08 -2.56
C VAL A 23 -12.77 14.12 -3.48
N THR A 24 -12.56 14.03 -4.80
CA THR A 24 -13.12 14.99 -5.76
C THR A 24 -14.64 14.90 -5.83
N PHE A 25 -15.21 13.70 -5.73
CA PHE A 25 -16.66 13.51 -5.66
C PHE A 25 -17.28 14.23 -4.43
N VAL A 26 -16.68 14.03 -3.25
CA VAL A 26 -17.14 14.70 -2.03
C VAL A 26 -16.97 16.22 -2.13
N GLU A 27 -15.85 16.69 -2.66
CA GLU A 27 -15.62 18.13 -2.87
C GLU A 27 -16.69 18.74 -3.77
N LEU A 28 -17.02 18.10 -4.89
CA LEU A 28 -18.03 18.59 -5.83
C LEU A 28 -19.43 18.61 -5.21
N ALA A 29 -19.79 17.55 -4.46
CA ALA A 29 -21.06 17.47 -3.76
C ALA A 29 -21.21 18.60 -2.73
N VAL A 30 -20.18 18.84 -1.91
CA VAL A 30 -20.19 19.92 -0.91
C VAL A 30 -20.15 21.28 -1.57
N ARG A 31 -19.38 21.46 -2.65
CA ARG A 31 -19.35 22.71 -3.42
C ARG A 31 -20.72 23.06 -3.98
N SER A 32 -21.43 22.08 -4.52
CA SER A 32 -22.81 22.23 -5.01
C SER A 32 -23.77 22.56 -3.87
N ALA A 33 -23.69 21.85 -2.74
CA ALA A 33 -24.52 22.10 -1.57
C ALA A 33 -24.31 23.52 -1.02
N LEU A 34 -23.07 23.96 -0.83
CA LEU A 34 -22.73 25.31 -0.40
C LEU A 34 -23.27 26.37 -1.37
N GLY A 35 -23.14 26.10 -2.68
CA GLY A 35 -23.71 26.96 -3.72
C GLY A 35 -25.23 27.07 -3.62
N SER A 36 -25.94 25.97 -3.35
CA SER A 36 -27.40 25.97 -3.17
C SER A 36 -27.86 26.72 -1.92
N MET A 37 -26.99 26.83 -0.90
CA MET A 37 -27.23 27.59 0.34
C MET A 37 -26.86 29.08 0.19
N GLY A 38 -26.45 29.52 -1.00
CA GLY A 38 -26.03 30.91 -1.26
C GLY A 38 -24.63 31.24 -0.75
N ILE A 39 -23.85 30.25 -0.29
CA ILE A 39 -22.48 30.44 0.18
C ILE A 39 -21.55 30.46 -1.02
N GLN A 40 -21.08 31.66 -1.38
CA GLN A 40 -20.21 31.91 -2.52
C GLN A 40 -18.98 32.72 -2.12
N GLY A 41 -17.97 32.75 -2.99
CA GLY A 41 -16.78 33.58 -2.80
C GLY A 41 -15.78 33.00 -1.78
N PRO A 42 -15.00 33.85 -1.08
CA PRO A 42 -13.87 33.42 -0.27
C PRO A 42 -14.23 32.42 0.84
N ILE A 43 -15.43 32.55 1.42
CA ILE A 43 -15.92 31.68 2.49
C ILE A 43 -16.11 30.24 1.98
N GLN A 44 -16.63 30.07 0.77
CA GLN A 44 -16.78 28.75 0.15
C GLN A 44 -15.42 28.08 -0.02
N THR A 45 -14.41 28.83 -0.47
CA THR A 45 -13.04 28.32 -0.63
C THR A 45 -12.43 27.89 0.68
N ILE A 46 -12.61 28.67 1.76
CA ILE A 46 -12.11 28.32 3.10
C ILE A 46 -12.77 27.05 3.61
N LEU A 47 -14.09 26.91 3.45
CA LEU A 47 -14.83 25.72 3.86
C LEU A 47 -14.39 24.48 3.08
N LEU A 48 -14.18 24.60 1.77
CA LEU A 48 -13.70 23.50 0.95
C LEU A 48 -12.24 23.13 1.26
N LEU A 49 -11.39 24.12 1.58
CA LEU A 49 -10.02 23.86 2.05
C LEU A 49 -10.04 23.08 3.37
N LEU A 50 -10.89 23.47 4.31
CA LEU A 50 -11.03 22.80 5.60
C LEU A 50 -11.55 21.36 5.41
N LEU A 51 -12.56 21.18 4.56
CA LEU A 51 -13.05 19.86 4.16
C LEU A 51 -11.93 19.00 3.55
N PHE A 52 -11.14 19.57 2.65
CA PHE A 52 -10.05 18.87 1.98
C PHE A 52 -8.99 18.38 2.98
N VAL A 53 -8.59 19.23 3.92
CA VAL A 53 -7.66 18.84 5.00
C VAL A 53 -8.26 17.72 5.85
N ALA A 54 -9.56 17.78 6.18
CA ALA A 54 -10.24 16.73 6.92
C ALA A 54 -10.29 15.39 6.14
N LEU A 55 -10.56 15.45 4.83
CA LEU A 55 -10.57 14.27 3.96
C LEU A 55 -9.18 13.64 3.82
N ILE A 56 -8.13 14.45 3.66
CA ILE A 56 -6.74 13.96 3.66
C ILE A 56 -6.41 13.30 5.00
N GLY A 57 -6.74 13.95 6.13
CA GLY A 57 -6.50 13.38 7.45
C GLY A 57 -7.21 12.04 7.64
N LEU A 58 -8.47 11.94 7.19
CA LEU A 58 -9.24 10.70 7.25
C LEU A 58 -8.65 9.61 6.34
N ALA A 59 -8.27 9.97 5.10
CA ALA A 59 -7.63 9.05 4.17
C ALA A 59 -6.32 8.52 4.75
N LEU A 60 -5.42 9.39 5.21
CA LEU A 60 -4.16 8.99 5.84
C LEU A 60 -4.39 8.11 7.07
N ARG A 61 -5.43 8.37 7.87
CA ARG A 61 -5.76 7.53 9.03
C ARG A 61 -6.24 6.14 8.61
N ILE A 62 -7.11 6.03 7.60
CA ILE A 62 -7.64 4.75 7.13
C ILE A 62 -6.53 3.95 6.42
N PHE A 63 -5.87 4.55 5.43
CA PHE A 63 -4.81 3.90 4.66
C PHE A 63 -3.57 3.64 5.49
N GLY A 64 -3.20 4.55 6.40
CA GLY A 64 -2.08 4.34 7.33
C GLY A 64 -2.34 3.18 8.28
N ARG A 65 -3.59 3.01 8.75
CA ARG A 65 -3.98 1.84 9.56
C ARG A 65 -3.95 0.54 8.75
N LEU A 66 -4.42 0.56 7.51
CA LEU A 66 -4.33 -0.60 6.61
C LEU A 66 -2.87 -0.98 6.31
N LEU A 67 -2.01 0.02 6.04
CA LEU A 67 -0.57 -0.16 5.85
C LEU A 67 0.08 -0.74 7.11
N ALA A 68 -0.24 -0.20 8.28
CA ALA A 68 0.29 -0.70 9.54
C ALA A 68 -0.07 -2.19 9.74
N VAL A 69 -1.35 -2.56 9.53
CA VAL A 69 -1.79 -3.96 9.61
C VAL A 69 -1.06 -4.84 8.61
N LEU A 70 -0.92 -4.40 7.36
CA LEU A 70 -0.23 -5.16 6.32
C LEU A 70 1.26 -5.34 6.64
N LEU A 71 1.91 -4.29 7.14
CA LEU A 71 3.31 -4.29 7.55
C LEU A 71 3.52 -5.22 8.75
N THR A 72 2.64 -5.16 9.76
CA THR A 72 2.66 -6.06 10.91
C THR A 72 2.48 -7.51 10.46
N ALA A 73 1.54 -7.79 9.54
CA ALA A 73 1.35 -9.13 9.00
C ALA A 73 2.58 -9.63 8.24
N ALA A 74 3.19 -8.79 7.39
CA ALA A 74 4.41 -9.13 6.67
C ALA A 74 5.57 -9.41 7.64
N PHE A 75 5.74 -8.56 8.66
CA PHE A 75 6.73 -8.79 9.73
C PHE A 75 6.46 -10.07 10.50
N LEU A 76 5.20 -10.37 10.81
CA LEU A 76 4.82 -11.60 11.52
C LEU A 76 5.15 -12.85 10.70
N VAL A 77 4.84 -12.83 9.40
CA VAL A 77 5.17 -13.93 8.47
C VAL A 77 6.68 -14.08 8.35
N TYR A 78 7.43 -12.99 8.26
CA TYR A 78 8.89 -13.01 8.22
C TYR A 78 9.48 -13.57 9.52
N LEU A 79 8.97 -13.12 10.67
CA LEU A 79 9.37 -13.61 11.99
C LEU A 79 9.05 -15.10 12.13
N LEU A 80 7.87 -15.53 11.70
CA LEU A 80 7.45 -16.93 11.73
C LEU A 80 8.31 -17.78 10.78
N HIS A 81 8.67 -17.28 9.60
CA HIS A 81 9.63 -17.94 8.70
C HIS A 81 11.02 -18.06 9.34
N ALA A 82 11.50 -17.00 9.99
CA ALA A 82 12.79 -16.99 10.66
C ALA A 82 12.81 -17.93 11.89
N LEU A 83 11.70 -18.00 12.63
CA LEU A 83 11.58 -18.81 13.84
C LEU A 83 11.29 -20.28 13.56
N LEU A 84 10.45 -20.59 12.57
CA LEU A 84 10.19 -21.96 12.11
C LEU A 84 11.33 -22.52 11.26
N GLY A 85 12.30 -21.67 10.86
CA GLY A 85 13.58 -22.03 10.29
C GLY A 85 13.54 -23.30 9.46
N ILE A 86 12.84 -23.30 8.32
CA ILE A 86 12.89 -24.45 7.40
C ILE A 86 14.31 -24.45 6.82
N PRO A 87 15.19 -25.37 7.26
CA PRO A 87 16.52 -25.43 6.72
C PRO A 87 16.34 -25.98 5.31
N HIS A 88 16.64 -25.15 4.30
CA HIS A 88 16.92 -25.71 3.00
C HIS A 88 18.22 -26.48 3.18
N ASN A 89 18.10 -27.79 3.48
CA ASN A 89 19.19 -28.73 3.38
C ASN A 89 19.60 -28.72 1.92
N ILE A 90 20.55 -27.84 1.58
CA ILE A 90 21.27 -27.90 0.31
C ILE A 90 21.91 -29.29 0.31
N PRO A 91 21.49 -30.22 -0.56
CA PRO A 91 22.19 -31.49 -0.64
C PRO A 91 23.60 -31.15 -1.11
N MET A 92 24.59 -31.29 -0.21
CA MET A 92 25.99 -31.24 -0.61
C MET A 92 26.17 -32.31 -1.67
N GLN A 93 26.37 -31.85 -2.91
CA GLN A 93 26.73 -32.70 -4.02
C GLN A 93 28.05 -33.36 -3.64
N HIS A 94 27.96 -34.63 -3.23
CA HIS A 94 29.10 -35.47 -2.91
C HIS A 94 29.92 -35.59 -4.20
N VAL A 95 31.01 -34.85 -4.29
CA VAL A 95 31.98 -35.00 -5.37
C VAL A 95 32.63 -36.38 -5.18
N PRO A 96 32.48 -37.33 -6.12
CA PRO A 96 33.16 -38.62 -6.00
C PRO A 96 34.66 -38.38 -6.04
N GLN A 97 35.31 -38.66 -4.92
CA GLN A 97 36.75 -38.73 -4.79
C GLN A 97 37.22 -40.03 -5.46
N ASP A 98 37.31 -40.05 -6.79
CA ASP A 98 37.98 -41.17 -7.47
C ASP A 98 38.61 -40.74 -8.80
N LYS A 99 39.86 -40.30 -8.73
CA LYS A 99 40.87 -40.68 -9.72
C LYS A 99 42.27 -40.36 -9.19
N THR A 100 42.85 -41.32 -8.50
CA THR A 100 44.30 -41.46 -8.39
C THR A 100 44.88 -41.64 -9.79
N VAL A 101 45.48 -40.57 -10.35
CA VAL A 101 46.35 -40.70 -11.52
C VAL A 101 47.77 -40.87 -10.99
N SER A 102 48.22 -42.11 -10.94
CA SER A 102 49.63 -42.47 -10.78
C SER A 102 50.40 -42.05 -12.03
N PHE A 103 51.46 -41.26 -11.84
CA PHE A 103 52.50 -41.00 -12.84
C PHE A 103 53.50 -42.15 -12.89
#